data_AF-A0AB74E3D2-F1
#
_entry.id   AF-A0AB74E3D2-F1
#
_cell.length_a   1.000
_cell.length_b   1.000
_cell.length_c   1.000
_cell.angle_alpha   90.00
_cell.angle_beta   90.00
_cell.angle_gamma   90.00
#
_symmetry.space_group_name_H-M   'P 1'
#
loop_
_entity.id
_entity.type
_entity.pdbx_description
1 polymer ?
#
loop_
_entity_poly.entity_id
_entity_poly.type
_entity_poly.pdbx_seq_one_letter_code
_entity_poly.pdbx_strand_id
1 'polypeptide(L)'
;MKSTVIAKAIFILGILTTSVMITENQSVNAKGKYEKMNRLYDTNKLHQYYSGPSYELTNVSGQSQGYYDSNVLLFNQQNQKFQVFLLGKDENKYKEKTHGLDVFAVPELVDLDGRIFSVSG
;
A
#
# COMPACT_ATOMS: atom_id res chain seq x y z
N MET A 1 40.84 39.75 35.22
CA MET A 1 40.52 38.31 35.26
C MET A 1 39.53 38.05 36.38
N LYS A 2 38.71 37.00 36.24
CA LYS A 2 37.80 36.41 37.25
C LYS A 2 36.40 37.05 37.22
N SER A 3 35.27 36.32 37.21
CA SER A 3 35.03 34.88 37.23
C SER A 3 33.55 34.64 36.90
N THR A 4 33.32 33.64 36.07
CA THR A 4 32.06 32.97 35.74
C THR A 4 31.21 32.69 36.98
N VAL A 5 29.94 33.11 36.97
CA VAL A 5 28.90 32.49 37.80
C VAL A 5 27.80 32.04 36.85
N ILE A 6 27.97 30.82 36.35
CA ILE A 6 26.91 30.05 35.70
C ILE A 6 25.85 29.83 36.78
N ALA A 7 24.65 30.35 36.58
CA ALA A 7 23.52 30.06 37.43
C ALA A 7 23.28 28.53 37.41
N LYS A 8 23.64 27.85 38.49
CA LYS A 8 23.23 26.47 38.76
C LYS A 8 21.72 26.47 39.06
N ALA A 9 20.91 26.43 38.02
CA ALA A 9 19.53 25.99 38.14
C ALA A 9 19.56 24.48 38.43
N ILE A 10 19.46 24.11 39.70
CA ILE A 10 19.23 22.72 40.08
C ILE A 10 17.78 22.43 39.70
N PHE A 11 17.59 21.70 38.60
CA PHE A 11 16.31 21.11 38.25
C PHE A 11 16.07 19.94 39.22
N ILE A 12 15.53 20.25 40.40
CA ILE A 12 15.10 19.23 41.35
C ILE A 12 13.84 18.60 40.74
N LEU A 13 14.01 17.40 40.21
CA LEU A 13 12.95 16.51 39.79
C LEU A 13 12.12 16.16 41.04
N GLY A 14 11.13 17.00 41.34
CA GLY A 14 10.14 16.76 42.39
C GLY A 14 9.22 15.62 41.97
N ILE A 15 9.71 14.39 42.05
CA ILE A 15 8.85 13.21 42.02
C ILE A 15 8.22 13.11 43.42
N LEU A 16 7.19 13.92 43.67
CA LEU A 16 6.42 13.86 44.90
C LEU A 16 5.13 13.08 44.64
N THR A 17 5.19 11.79 45.00
CA THR A 17 4.07 10.92 45.40
C THR A 17 2.80 10.93 44.54
N THR A 18 2.73 10.03 43.55
CA THR A 18 1.46 9.37 43.22
C THR A 18 1.68 7.86 43.21
N SER A 19 1.63 7.27 44.40
CA SER A 19 1.45 5.84 44.57
C SER A 19 0.10 5.42 43.98
N VAL A 20 0.16 4.58 42.95
CA VAL A 20 -0.84 3.57 42.59
C VAL A 20 -2.20 4.12 42.16
N MET A 21 -2.44 4.21 40.83
CA MET A 21 -3.71 3.85 40.13
C MET A 21 -3.91 4.51 38.75
N ILE A 22 -2.91 4.69 37.86
CA ILE A 22 -3.22 4.83 36.41
C ILE A 22 -2.07 4.25 35.58
N THR A 23 -2.02 2.94 35.35
CA THR A 23 -1.11 2.40 34.31
C THR A 23 -1.61 1.14 33.60
N GLU A 24 -2.68 0.48 34.07
CA GLU A 24 -3.25 -0.69 33.38
C GLU A 24 -4.51 -0.36 32.56
N ASN A 25 -5.43 0.47 33.08
CA ASN A 25 -6.69 0.73 32.37
C ASN A 25 -6.56 1.66 31.15
N GLN A 26 -5.52 2.49 31.06
CA GLN A 26 -5.27 3.34 29.89
C GLN A 26 -4.47 2.63 28.80
N SER A 27 -3.56 1.72 29.14
CA SER A 27 -2.77 0.97 28.17
C SER A 27 -3.62 -0.07 27.44
N VAL A 28 -4.54 -0.76 28.16
CA VAL A 28 -5.51 -1.69 27.56
C VAL A 28 -6.52 -0.96 26.67
N ASN A 29 -7.03 0.21 27.10
CA ASN A 29 -7.93 1.03 26.28
C ASN A 29 -7.25 1.66 25.06
N ALA A 30 -6.00 2.11 25.20
CA ALA A 30 -5.23 2.62 24.07
C ALA A 30 -4.98 1.52 23.05
N LYS A 31 -4.46 0.36 23.47
CA LYS A 31 -4.22 -0.80 22.60
C LYS A 31 -5.51 -1.27 21.89
N GLY A 32 -6.63 -1.37 22.60
CA GLY A 32 -7.92 -1.72 22.01
C GLY A 32 -8.47 -0.68 21.02
N LYS A 33 -8.23 0.62 21.25
CA LYS A 33 -8.58 1.69 20.29
C LYS A 33 -7.69 1.66 19.05
N TYR A 34 -6.40 1.42 19.19
CA TYR A 34 -5.47 1.28 18.05
C TYR A 34 -5.79 0.06 17.19
N GLU A 35 -6.04 -1.11 17.81
CA GLU A 35 -6.45 -2.32 17.07
C GLU A 35 -7.78 -2.11 16.32
N LYS A 36 -8.76 -1.43 16.94
CA LYS A 36 -10.03 -1.12 16.29
C LYS A 36 -9.89 -0.13 15.12
N MET A 37 -9.03 0.89 15.26
CA MET A 37 -8.75 1.84 14.19
C MET A 37 -8.00 1.19 13.02
N ASN A 38 -7.03 0.31 13.29
CA ASN A 38 -6.34 -0.46 12.25
C ASN A 38 -7.31 -1.37 11.49
N ARG A 39 -8.16 -2.12 12.21
CA ARG A 39 -9.18 -2.96 11.57
C ARG A 39 -10.14 -2.18 10.70
N LEU A 40 -10.55 -0.98 11.13
CA LEU A 40 -11.43 -0.11 10.34
C LEU A 40 -10.73 0.39 9.07
N TYR A 41 -9.46 0.77 9.17
CA TYR A 41 -8.65 1.20 8.03
C TYR A 41 -8.50 0.08 6.99
N ASP A 42 -8.17 -1.14 7.43
CA ASP A 42 -8.04 -2.29 6.55
C ASP A 42 -9.38 -2.67 5.91
N THR A 43 -10.47 -2.62 6.68
CA THR A 43 -11.84 -2.88 6.17
C THR A 43 -12.22 -1.87 5.09
N ASN A 44 -11.92 -0.59 5.31
CA ASN A 44 -12.21 0.45 4.33
C ASN A 44 -11.41 0.27 3.04
N LYS A 45 -10.12 -0.13 3.14
CA LYS A 45 -9.30 -0.46 1.97
C LYS A 45 -9.83 -1.64 1.19
N LEU A 46 -10.18 -2.72 1.88
CA LEU A 46 -10.77 -3.90 1.24
C LEU A 46 -12.07 -3.53 0.55
N HIS A 47 -12.95 -2.80 1.24
CA HIS A 47 -14.21 -2.36 0.66
C HIS A 47 -13.99 -1.47 -0.57
N GLN A 48 -13.07 -0.50 -0.50
CA GLN A 48 -12.74 0.37 -1.63
C GLN A 48 -12.22 -0.42 -2.82
N TYR A 49 -11.34 -1.39 -2.60
CA TYR A 49 -10.75 -2.21 -3.66
C TYR A 49 -11.80 -3.11 -4.32
N TYR A 50 -12.53 -3.91 -3.54
CA TYR A 50 -13.51 -4.86 -4.06
C TYR A 50 -14.81 -4.22 -4.58
N SER A 51 -15.09 -2.97 -4.21
CA SER A 51 -16.21 -2.18 -4.78
C SER A 51 -15.76 -1.27 -5.92
N GLY A 52 -14.46 -1.30 -6.26
CA GLY A 52 -13.87 -0.52 -7.34
C GLY A 52 -14.23 -1.06 -8.73
N PRO A 53 -13.78 -0.37 -9.79
CA PRO A 53 -14.02 -0.79 -11.16
C PRO A 53 -13.19 -2.04 -11.53
N SER A 54 -13.75 -2.86 -12.43
CA SER A 54 -13.05 -3.96 -13.10
C SER A 54 -13.24 -3.85 -14.61
N TYR A 55 -12.32 -4.46 -15.37
CA TYR A 55 -12.33 -4.43 -16.82
C TYR A 55 -12.15 -5.83 -17.38
N GLU A 56 -13.08 -6.24 -18.24
CA GLU A 56 -13.00 -7.49 -19.01
C GLU A 56 -12.56 -7.15 -20.44
N LEU A 57 -11.35 -7.57 -20.79
CA LEU A 57 -10.67 -7.21 -22.03
C LEU A 57 -10.43 -8.46 -22.84
N THR A 58 -11.15 -8.61 -23.96
CA THR A 58 -11.06 -9.81 -24.80
C THR A 58 -10.19 -9.58 -26.03
N ASN A 59 -9.61 -10.66 -26.56
CA ASN A 59 -8.80 -10.66 -27.78
C ASN A 59 -7.60 -9.70 -27.75
N VAL A 60 -6.97 -9.58 -26.58
CA VAL A 60 -5.74 -8.83 -26.36
C VAL A 60 -4.58 -9.55 -27.04
N SER A 61 -3.67 -8.77 -27.62
CA SER A 61 -2.39 -9.26 -28.11
C SER A 61 -1.28 -8.57 -27.35
N GLY A 62 -0.35 -9.35 -26.80
CA GLY A 62 0.70 -8.84 -25.94
C GLY A 62 1.97 -9.69 -25.98
N GLN A 63 3.09 -9.05 -25.66
CA GLN A 63 4.36 -9.70 -25.41
C GLN A 63 4.90 -9.14 -24.10
N SER A 64 5.40 -10.02 -23.22
CA SER A 64 5.94 -9.61 -21.93
C SER A 64 7.16 -8.71 -22.13
N GLN A 65 7.18 -7.60 -21.42
CA GLN A 65 8.31 -6.66 -21.37
C GLN A 65 8.80 -6.56 -19.93
N GLY A 66 10.09 -6.34 -19.74
CA GLY A 66 10.65 -6.09 -18.42
C GLY A 66 10.25 -4.70 -17.91
N TYR A 67 9.83 -4.62 -16.65
CA TYR A 67 9.56 -3.39 -15.92
C TYR A 67 10.14 -3.54 -14.51
N TYR A 68 11.30 -2.91 -14.29
CA TYR A 68 12.17 -3.20 -13.14
C TYR A 68 12.43 -4.71 -13.03
N ASP A 69 12.11 -5.32 -11.89
CA ASP A 69 12.32 -6.75 -11.60
C ASP A 69 11.09 -7.61 -11.96
N SER A 70 10.15 -7.09 -12.74
CA SER A 70 8.89 -7.77 -13.09
C SER A 70 8.65 -7.84 -14.59
N ASN A 71 7.94 -8.87 -15.03
CA ASN A 71 7.44 -8.95 -16.40
C ASN A 71 6.03 -8.38 -16.47
N VAL A 72 5.76 -7.59 -17.50
CA VAL A 72 4.46 -6.92 -17.70
C VAL A 72 3.95 -7.07 -19.12
N LEU A 73 2.63 -7.11 -19.29
CA LEU A 73 1.96 -6.93 -20.57
C LEU A 73 1.47 -5.49 -20.69
N LEU A 74 1.92 -4.78 -21.72
CA LEU A 74 1.43 -3.44 -22.06
C LEU A 74 0.56 -3.52 -23.28
N PHE A 75 -0.66 -2.99 -23.18
CA PHE A 75 -1.59 -2.90 -24.29
C PHE A 75 -2.62 -1.80 -24.04
N ASN A 76 -3.32 -1.41 -25.11
CA ASN A 76 -4.36 -0.38 -25.05
C ASN A 76 -5.65 -0.96 -25.62
N GLN A 77 -6.76 -0.78 -24.91
CA GLN A 77 -8.09 -1.23 -25.34
C GLN A 77 -9.15 -0.33 -24.73
N GLN A 78 -10.27 -0.10 -25.42
CA GLN A 78 -11.36 0.77 -24.94
C GLN A 78 -10.89 2.17 -24.51
N ASN A 79 -9.96 2.78 -25.26
CA ASN A 79 -9.34 4.08 -24.96
C ASN A 79 -8.57 4.15 -23.64
N GLN A 80 -8.27 3.00 -23.04
CA GLN A 80 -7.58 2.87 -21.76
C GLN A 80 -6.25 2.16 -21.96
N LYS A 81 -5.22 2.62 -21.23
CA LYS A 81 -3.87 2.01 -21.23
C LYS A 81 -3.77 1.04 -20.07
N PHE A 82 -3.29 -0.18 -20.33
CA PHE A 82 -3.10 -1.20 -19.31
C PHE A 82 -1.64 -1.60 -19.20
N GLN A 83 -1.23 -1.93 -17.98
CA GLN A 83 0.02 -2.58 -17.64
C GLN A 83 -0.26 -3.68 -16.63
N VAL A 84 -0.25 -4.91 -17.12
CA VAL A 84 -0.58 -6.09 -16.34
C VAL A 84 0.70 -6.77 -15.89
N PHE A 85 0.92 -6.85 -14.58
CA PHE A 85 2.07 -7.50 -13.97
C PHE A 85 1.87 -9.01 -13.93
N LEU A 86 2.84 -9.74 -14.46
CA LEU A 86 2.88 -11.20 -14.48
C LEU A 86 3.70 -11.66 -13.27
N LEU A 87 3.05 -11.87 -12.13
CA LEU A 87 3.72 -12.17 -10.85
C LEU A 87 3.48 -13.60 -10.36
N GLY A 88 2.65 -14.37 -11.06
CA GLY A 88 2.26 -15.71 -10.66
C GLY A 88 2.82 -16.78 -11.60
N LYS A 89 1.99 -17.78 -11.90
CA LYS A 89 2.34 -18.85 -12.88
C LYS A 89 2.52 -18.31 -14.30
N ASP A 90 2.13 -17.06 -14.53
CA ASP A 90 2.18 -16.34 -15.79
C ASP A 90 3.47 -15.55 -16.01
N GLU A 91 4.32 -15.40 -14.99
CA GLU A 91 5.54 -14.56 -15.01
C GLU A 91 6.40 -14.75 -16.26
N ASN A 92 6.56 -16.00 -16.70
CA ASN A 92 7.41 -16.38 -17.81
C ASN A 92 6.64 -16.94 -19.02
N LYS A 93 5.31 -16.81 -19.03
CA LYS A 93 4.43 -17.48 -20.01
C LYS A 93 4.33 -16.74 -21.35
N TYR A 94 4.37 -15.42 -21.35
CA TYR A 94 4.09 -14.58 -22.53
C TYR A 94 5.35 -13.93 -23.13
N LYS A 95 6.49 -14.64 -23.10
CA LYS A 95 7.79 -14.16 -23.62
C LYS A 95 7.75 -13.83 -25.11
N GLU A 96 6.94 -14.57 -25.86
CA GLU A 96 6.68 -14.36 -27.26
C GLU A 96 5.33 -13.68 -27.45
N LYS A 97 5.15 -13.00 -28.59
CA LYS A 97 3.91 -12.30 -28.91
C LYS A 97 2.77 -13.30 -28.97
N THR A 98 1.84 -13.17 -28.03
CA THR A 98 0.66 -14.02 -27.91
C THR A 98 -0.57 -13.21 -28.30
N HIS A 99 -1.48 -13.86 -29.03
CA HIS A 99 -2.71 -13.26 -29.57
C HIS A 99 -3.93 -13.94 -28.95
N GLY A 100 -5.08 -13.23 -28.93
CA GLY A 100 -6.34 -13.82 -28.49
C GLY A 100 -6.42 -14.07 -26.98
N LEU A 101 -5.73 -13.26 -26.18
CA LEU A 101 -5.79 -13.35 -24.72
C LEU A 101 -7.04 -12.63 -24.21
N ASP A 102 -7.68 -13.22 -23.21
CA ASP A 102 -8.67 -12.53 -22.39
C ASP A 102 -7.98 -12.11 -21.10
N VAL A 103 -8.21 -10.87 -20.67
CA VAL A 103 -7.58 -10.25 -19.52
C VAL A 103 -8.65 -9.64 -18.61
N PHE A 104 -8.59 -9.97 -17.32
CA PHE A 104 -9.43 -9.37 -16.28
C PHE A 104 -8.59 -8.40 -15.44
N ALA A 105 -8.75 -7.11 -15.68
CA ALA A 105 -7.95 -6.09 -15.00
C ALA A 105 -8.71 -5.44 -13.83
N VAL A 106 -8.07 -5.39 -12.67
CA VAL A 106 -8.49 -4.62 -11.49
C VAL A 106 -7.40 -3.60 -11.17
N PRO A 107 -7.71 -2.30 -11.04
CA PRO A 107 -6.68 -1.30 -10.78
C PRO A 107 -6.08 -1.42 -9.38
N GLU A 108 -4.80 -1.75 -9.31
CA GLU A 108 -3.97 -1.57 -8.12
C GLU A 108 -3.59 -0.09 -7.94
N LEU A 109 -3.24 0.55 -9.06
CA LEU A 109 -3.00 1.97 -9.15
C LEU A 109 -3.29 2.47 -10.57
N VAL A 110 -3.45 3.79 -10.69
CA VAL A 110 -3.49 4.50 -11.96
C VAL A 110 -2.34 5.49 -11.96
N ASP A 111 -1.46 5.42 -12.97
CA ASP A 111 -0.33 6.34 -13.07
C ASP A 111 -0.77 7.75 -13.53
N LEU A 112 0.18 8.69 -13.55
CA LEU A 112 -0.07 10.08 -13.96
C LEU A 112 -0.55 10.21 -15.42
N ASP A 113 -0.22 9.24 -16.27
CA ASP A 113 -0.61 9.19 -17.69
C ASP A 113 -1.94 8.44 -17.90
N GLY A 114 -2.61 8.06 -16.81
CA GLY A 114 -3.87 7.35 -16.81
C GLY A 114 -3.75 5.85 -17.10
N ARG A 115 -2.58 5.24 -16.97
CA ARG A 115 -2.36 3.79 -17.16
C ARG A 115 -2.82 3.02 -15.94
N ILE A 116 -3.64 2.00 -16.17
CA ILE A 116 -4.08 1.08 -15.11
C ILE A 116 -3.05 0.00 -14.92
N PHE A 117 -2.59 -0.15 -13.68
CA PHE A 117 -1.72 -1.23 -13.26
C PHE A 117 -2.60 -2.30 -12.63
N SER A 118 -2.49 -3.52 -13.12
CA SER A 118 -3.24 -4.69 -12.63
C SER A 118 -2.29 -5.87 -12.50
N VAL A 119 -2.67 -6.90 -11.76
CA VAL A 119 -1.86 -8.11 -11.58
C VAL A 119 -2.58 -9.29 -12.23
N SER A 120 -1.87 -10.02 -13.10
CA SER A 120 -2.36 -11.22 -13.80
C SER A 120 -3.72 -10.99 -14.46
N GLY A 121 -4.70 -11.87 -14.23
CA GLY A 121 -6.06 -11.77 -14.76
C GLY A 121 -6.14 -12.16 -16.20
#